data_AF-A0A1C6GBF8-F1
#
_entry.id   AF-A0A1C6GBF8-F1
#
_cell.length_a   1.000
_cell.length_b   1.000
_cell.length_c   1.000
_cell.angle_alpha   90.00
_cell.angle_beta   90.00
_cell.angle_gamma   90.00
#
_symmetry.space_group_name_H-M   'P 1'
#
loop_
_entity.id
_entity.type
_entity.pdbx_description
1 polymer ?
#
loop_
_entity_poly.entity_id
_entity_poly.type
_entity_poly.pdbx_seq_one_letter_code
_entity_poly.pdbx_strand_id
1 'polypeptide(L)'
;MPKFANQFEPHARIHTNPGTPEKVLYGPVFDENGTLDLEPKGKENLYDYIQSHKDSCDIKLIVDRCARGDLSALSKAQGMYGDFTTLPRTYAEALQALADAEHFFMRLPVETRAKFDHDPHKFIVSMDKPGFLEKLGVPVPNSGAEQQPPTLTTSAATAPAGEVSTD
;
A
#
# COMPACT_ATOMS: atom_id res chain seq x y z
N MET A 1 -2.48 5.08 71.73
CA MET A 1 -1.51 4.58 70.73
C MET A 1 -2.28 4.26 69.46
N PRO A 2 -1.86 4.76 68.28
CA PRO A 2 -2.53 4.42 67.03
C PRO A 2 -2.36 2.92 66.75
N LYS A 3 -3.46 2.26 66.40
CA LYS A 3 -3.47 0.83 66.07
C LYS A 3 -3.04 0.68 64.60
N PHE A 4 -1.90 0.05 64.35
CA PHE A 4 -1.39 -0.20 63.01
C PHE A 4 -2.01 -1.49 62.45
N ALA A 5 -2.42 -1.44 61.17
CA ALA A 5 -2.92 -2.61 60.47
C ALA A 5 -1.82 -3.67 60.37
N ASN A 6 -2.13 -4.91 60.74
CA ASN A 6 -1.18 -6.02 60.72
C ASN A 6 -1.62 -7.11 59.74
N GLN A 7 -0.69 -7.99 59.36
CA GLN A 7 -0.92 -9.04 58.36
C GLN A 7 -1.99 -10.07 58.75
N PHE A 8 -2.34 -10.15 60.04
CA PHE A 8 -3.30 -11.12 60.59
C PHE A 8 -4.72 -10.54 60.70
N GLU A 9 -4.89 -9.24 60.52
CA GLU A 9 -6.21 -8.62 60.42
C GLU A 9 -6.84 -8.94 59.06
N PRO A 10 -8.13 -9.31 59.00
CA PRO A 10 -8.79 -9.62 57.75
C PRO A 10 -8.83 -8.37 56.85
N HIS A 11 -8.10 -8.40 55.74
CA HIS A 11 -8.11 -7.34 54.73
C HIS A 11 -9.29 -7.55 53.78
N ALA A 12 -9.90 -6.44 53.35
CA ALA A 12 -10.90 -6.50 52.29
C ALA A 12 -10.24 -6.98 50.99
N ARG A 13 -10.75 -8.07 50.40
CA ARG A 13 -10.33 -8.52 49.08
C ARG A 13 -10.93 -7.57 48.05
N ILE A 14 -10.07 -6.81 47.37
CA ILE A 14 -10.49 -5.97 46.26
C ILE A 14 -10.61 -6.87 45.04
N HIS A 15 -11.85 -7.12 44.61
CA HIS A 15 -12.11 -7.80 43.36
C HIS A 15 -12.05 -6.77 42.23
N THR A 16 -11.14 -6.95 41.28
CA THR A 16 -11.08 -6.14 40.07
C THR A 16 -12.15 -6.59 39.08
N ASN A 17 -12.75 -5.65 38.36
CA ASN A 17 -13.63 -5.98 37.26
C ASN A 17 -12.84 -6.75 36.17
N PRO A 18 -13.24 -7.97 35.78
CA PRO A 18 -12.54 -8.74 34.75
C PRO A 18 -12.63 -8.11 33.35
N GLY A 19 -13.44 -7.05 33.18
CA GLY A 19 -13.67 -6.40 31.90
C GLY A 19 -14.60 -7.23 31.00
N THR A 20 -14.80 -6.74 29.79
CA THR A 20 -15.61 -7.40 28.76
C THR A 20 -14.77 -7.64 27.50
N PRO A 21 -14.86 -8.81 26.84
CA PRO A 21 -14.17 -9.06 25.58
C PRO A 21 -14.83 -8.34 24.39
N GLU A 22 -16.04 -7.81 24.58
CA GLU A 22 -16.78 -7.04 23.56
C GLU A 22 -16.21 -5.62 23.43
N LYS A 23 -15.83 -5.26 22.20
CA LYS A 23 -15.45 -3.91 21.80
C LYS A 23 -16.61 -3.28 21.02
N VAL A 24 -17.09 -2.14 21.50
CA VAL A 24 -18.15 -1.38 20.82
C VAL A 24 -17.53 -0.63 19.64
N LEU A 25 -18.10 -0.82 18.46
CA LEU A 25 -17.72 -0.11 17.25
C LEU A 25 -18.55 1.17 17.15
N TYR A 26 -17.87 2.30 16.99
CA TYR A 26 -18.51 3.60 16.80
C TYR A 26 -18.47 3.98 15.33
N GLY A 27 -19.56 4.55 14.83
CA GLY A 27 -19.66 5.09 13.48
C GLY A 27 -19.98 6.58 13.53
N PRO A 28 -19.47 7.38 12.57
CA PRO A 28 -19.80 8.80 12.51
C PRO A 28 -21.27 8.97 12.09
N VAL A 29 -21.96 9.87 12.79
CA VAL A 29 -23.28 10.38 12.46
C VAL A 29 -23.16 11.90 12.42
N PHE A 30 -23.73 12.51 11.38
CA PHE A 30 -23.71 13.96 11.24
C PHE A 30 -25.06 14.50 11.69
N ASP A 31 -25.00 15.41 12.65
CA ASP A 31 -26.19 16.09 13.17
C ASP A 31 -26.68 17.14 12.17
N GLU A 32 -27.89 17.65 12.39
CA GLU A 32 -28.48 18.74 11.58
C GLU A 32 -27.61 20.01 11.56
N ASN A 33 -26.76 20.18 12.59
CA ASN A 33 -25.80 21.28 12.71
C ASN A 33 -24.46 21.00 12.01
N GLY A 34 -24.32 19.87 11.31
CA GLY A 34 -23.08 19.45 10.62
C GLY A 34 -21.95 19.02 11.54
N THR A 35 -22.22 18.80 12.83
CA THR A 35 -21.24 18.27 13.80
C THR A 35 -21.18 16.75 13.69
N LEU A 36 -19.97 16.19 13.79
CA LEU A 36 -19.74 14.75 13.74
C LEU A 36 -19.77 14.17 15.15
N ASP A 37 -20.77 13.32 15.40
CA ASP A 37 -20.93 12.57 16.63
C ASP A 37 -20.65 11.08 16.40
N LEU A 38 -20.10 10.42 17.41
CA LEU A 38 -19.75 9.00 17.37
C LEU A 38 -20.81 8.18 18.08
N GLU A 39 -21.65 7.49 17.32
CA GLU A 39 -22.68 6.61 17.86
C GLU A 39 -22.25 5.14 17.82
N PRO A 40 -22.61 4.32 18.84
CA PRO A 40 -22.29 2.90 18.86
C PRO A 40 -23.11 2.16 17.80
N LYS A 41 -22.46 1.72 16.72
CA LYS A 41 -23.09 1.01 15.59
C LYS A 41 -23.05 -0.50 15.70
N GLY A 42 -22.24 -1.06 16.58
CA GLY A 42 -22.16 -2.51 16.75
C GLY A 42 -21.23 -2.93 17.87
N LYS A 43 -21.13 -4.24 18.06
CA LYS A 43 -20.18 -4.85 18.99
C LYS A 43 -19.44 -5.97 18.28
N GLU A 44 -18.14 -6.04 18.48
CA GLU A 44 -17.28 -7.13 18.01
C GLU A 44 -16.61 -7.81 19.21
N ASN A 45 -16.42 -9.14 19.13
CA ASN A 45 -15.57 -9.84 20.09
C ASN A 45 -14.10 -9.62 19.69
N LEU A 46 -13.35 -8.93 20.54
CA LEU A 46 -11.95 -8.61 20.28
C LEU A 46 -11.09 -9.87 20.14
N TYR A 47 -11.37 -10.91 20.93
CA TYR A 47 -10.60 -12.14 20.87
C TYR A 47 -10.79 -12.86 19.54
N ASP A 48 -12.03 -13.00 19.08
CA ASP A 48 -12.35 -13.66 17.81
C ASP A 48 -11.75 -12.89 16.62
N TYR A 49 -11.79 -11.55 16.67
CA TYR A 49 -11.12 -10.72 15.68
C TYR A 49 -9.62 -11.00 15.62
N ILE A 50 -8.92 -11.01 16.75
CA ILE A 50 -7.48 -11.33 16.81
C ILE A 50 -7.21 -12.73 16.26
N GLN A 51 -8.00 -13.73 16.67
CA GLN A 51 -7.84 -15.11 16.22
C GLN A 51 -8.12 -15.29 14.73
N SER A 52 -8.97 -14.46 14.12
CA SER A 52 -9.23 -14.51 12.68
C SER A 52 -7.96 -14.29 11.82
N HIS A 53 -6.94 -13.62 12.37
CA HIS A 53 -5.67 -13.37 11.69
C HIS A 53 -4.63 -14.48 11.89
N LYS A 54 -4.92 -15.51 12.70
CA LYS A 54 -3.96 -16.57 13.07
C LYS A 54 -3.29 -17.21 11.86
N ASP A 55 -4.07 -17.65 10.89
CA ASP A 55 -3.55 -18.33 9.70
C ASP A 55 -2.68 -17.41 8.84
N SER A 56 -2.97 -16.11 8.83
CA SER A 56 -2.18 -15.12 8.07
C SER A 56 -0.80 -14.84 8.68
N CYS A 57 -0.60 -15.18 9.95
CA CYS A 57 0.65 -14.99 10.68
C CYS A 57 1.40 -16.30 10.97
N ASP A 58 0.80 -17.47 10.68
CA ASP A 58 1.46 -18.76 10.90
C ASP A 58 2.51 -19.03 9.80
N ILE A 59 3.78 -19.06 10.21
CA ILE A 59 4.92 -19.28 9.32
C ILE A 59 4.79 -20.61 8.56
N LYS A 60 4.27 -21.67 9.20
CA LYS A 60 4.13 -22.97 8.51
C LYS A 60 3.19 -22.87 7.33
N LEU A 61 2.04 -22.22 7.54
CA LEU A 61 1.04 -22.03 6.49
C LEU A 61 1.56 -21.13 5.36
N ILE A 62 2.35 -20.11 5.70
CA ILE A 62 3.00 -19.22 4.72
C ILE A 62 4.03 -20.00 3.88
N VAL A 63 4.90 -20.78 4.52
CA VAL A 63 5.91 -21.60 3.82
C VAL A 63 5.24 -22.66 2.95
N ASP A 64 4.20 -23.33 3.43
CA ASP A 64 3.45 -24.33 2.66
C ASP A 64 2.73 -23.72 1.46
N ARG A 65 2.22 -22.48 1.58
CA ARG A 65 1.65 -21.73 0.44
C ARG A 65 2.73 -21.38 -0.58
N CYS A 66 3.87 -20.88 -0.12
CA CYS A 66 5.00 -20.56 -0.99
C CYS A 66 5.54 -21.81 -1.71
N ALA A 67 5.66 -22.94 -1.01
CA ALA A 67 6.08 -24.21 -1.58
C ALA A 67 5.11 -24.74 -2.65
N ARG A 68 3.82 -24.41 -2.53
CA ARG A 68 2.79 -24.68 -3.55
C ARG A 68 2.79 -23.68 -4.72
N GLY A 69 3.68 -22.69 -4.71
CA GLY A 69 3.86 -21.71 -5.77
C GLY A 69 3.13 -20.37 -5.56
N ASP A 70 2.50 -20.16 -4.40
CA ASP A 70 1.90 -18.87 -4.06
C ASP A 70 2.95 -17.91 -3.48
N LEU A 71 3.61 -17.17 -4.37
CA LEU A 71 4.62 -16.16 -4.00
C LEU A 71 4.01 -14.92 -3.31
N SER A 72 2.69 -14.70 -3.44
CA SER A 72 2.00 -13.60 -2.75
C SER A 72 1.95 -13.78 -1.24
N ALA A 73 2.10 -15.03 -0.76
CA ALA A 73 2.20 -15.35 0.65
C ALA A 73 3.49 -14.79 1.30
N LEU A 74 4.59 -14.68 0.52
CA LEU A 74 5.88 -14.20 1.02
C LEU A 74 6.02 -12.68 0.89
N SER A 75 5.47 -12.08 -0.17
CA SER A 75 5.55 -10.65 -0.42
C SER A 75 4.22 -10.09 -0.90
N LYS A 76 3.48 -9.45 0.03
CA LYS A 76 2.21 -8.75 -0.28
C LYS A 76 2.42 -7.45 -1.05
N ALA A 77 3.62 -6.87 -0.96
CA ALA A 77 3.98 -5.62 -1.63
C ALA A 77 5.30 -5.83 -2.36
N GLN A 78 5.23 -6.22 -3.63
CA GLN A 78 6.40 -6.24 -4.49
C GLN A 78 6.81 -4.78 -4.76
N GLY A 79 7.95 -4.38 -4.21
CA GLY A 79 8.50 -3.05 -4.47
C GLY A 79 8.79 -2.88 -5.96
N MET A 80 8.25 -1.84 -6.57
CA MET A 80 8.61 -1.43 -7.92
C MET A 80 9.80 -0.48 -7.83
N TYR A 81 10.90 -0.81 -8.51
CA TYR A 81 12.03 0.11 -8.67
C TYR A 81 11.70 1.06 -9.82
N GLY A 82 11.58 2.35 -9.50
CA GLY A 82 11.40 3.42 -10.47
C GLY A 82 12.45 4.51 -10.24
N ASP A 83 12.91 5.13 -11.32
CA ASP A 83 13.71 6.34 -11.21
C ASP A 83 12.77 7.52 -10.89
N PHE A 84 12.82 7.98 -9.65
CA PHE A 84 12.02 9.11 -9.16
C PHE A 84 12.84 10.39 -9.02
N THR A 85 14.05 10.44 -9.58
CA THR A 85 14.93 11.62 -9.45
C THR A 85 14.35 12.86 -10.12
N THR A 86 13.53 12.67 -11.16
CA THR A 86 12.93 13.72 -12.00
C THR A 86 11.51 14.11 -11.59
N LEU A 87 10.92 13.45 -10.59
CA LEU A 87 9.59 13.83 -10.13
C LEU A 87 9.61 15.18 -9.38
N PRO A 88 8.55 16.00 -9.53
CA PRO A 88 8.43 17.24 -8.79
C PRO A 88 8.41 16.95 -7.29
N ARG A 89 9.28 17.61 -6.53
CA ARG A 89 9.40 17.44 -5.07
C ARG A 89 8.47 18.37 -4.31
N THR A 90 8.02 19.44 -4.96
CA THR A 90 7.13 20.43 -4.37
C THR A 90 5.83 20.54 -5.15
N TYR A 91 4.77 20.98 -4.47
CA TYR A 91 3.48 21.19 -5.11
C TYR A 91 3.55 22.25 -6.23
N ALA A 92 4.37 23.29 -6.04
CA ALA A 92 4.58 24.32 -7.06
C ALA A 92 5.22 23.75 -8.35
N GLU A 93 6.21 22.86 -8.23
CA GLU A 93 6.80 22.17 -9.38
C GLU A 93 5.79 21.26 -10.09
N ALA A 94 4.90 20.60 -9.34
CA ALA A 94 3.83 19.80 -9.93
C ALA A 94 2.84 20.67 -10.73
N LEU A 95 2.50 21.85 -10.22
CA LEU A 95 1.67 22.81 -10.95
C LEU A 95 2.38 23.34 -12.20
N GLN A 96 3.68 23.60 -12.13
CA GLN A 96 4.47 24.01 -13.29
C GLN A 96 4.50 22.91 -14.37
N ALA A 97 4.71 21.66 -13.98
CA ALA A 97 4.68 20.52 -14.90
C ALA A 97 3.31 20.36 -15.58
N LEU A 98 2.21 20.63 -14.85
CA LEU A 98 0.87 20.64 -15.44
C LEU A 98 0.70 21.77 -16.46
N ALA A 99 1.14 22.98 -16.13
CA ALA A 99 1.11 24.12 -17.05
C ALA A 99 1.96 23.86 -18.31
N ASP A 100 3.15 23.26 -18.16
CA ASP A 100 4.02 22.91 -19.27
C ASP A 100 3.36 21.87 -20.21
N ALA A 101 2.63 20.91 -19.63
CA ALA A 101 1.86 19.92 -20.40
C ALA A 101 0.70 20.57 -21.19
N GLU A 102 0.00 21.54 -20.60
CA GLU A 102 -1.03 22.31 -21.29
C GLU A 102 -0.44 23.13 -22.45
N HIS A 103 0.68 23.82 -22.21
CA HIS A 103 1.39 24.57 -23.24
C HIS A 103 1.87 23.67 -24.38
N PHE A 104 2.38 22.47 -24.07
CA PHE A 104 2.76 21.48 -25.06
C PHE A 104 1.56 21.08 -25.94
N PHE A 105 0.41 20.80 -25.33
CA PHE A 105 -0.80 20.45 -26.06
C PHE A 105 -1.28 21.58 -26.98
N MET A 106 -1.18 22.84 -26.54
CA MET A 106 -1.57 24.00 -27.36
C MET A 106 -0.67 24.21 -28.57
N ARG A 107 0.60 23.80 -28.49
CA ARG A 107 1.57 23.85 -29.60
C ARG A 107 1.32 22.77 -30.67
N LEU A 108 0.54 21.74 -30.37
CA LEU A 108 0.21 20.69 -31.33
C LEU A 108 -0.65 21.23 -32.50
N PRO A 109 -0.50 20.66 -33.71
CA PRO A 109 -1.35 20.99 -34.86
C PRO A 109 -2.85 20.86 -34.55
N VAL A 110 -3.67 21.65 -35.25
CA VAL A 110 -5.13 21.65 -35.04
C VAL A 110 -5.74 20.26 -35.30
N GLU A 111 -5.23 19.54 -36.29
CA GLU A 111 -5.68 18.19 -36.64
C GLU A 111 -5.45 17.18 -35.52
N THR A 112 -4.32 17.27 -34.81
CA THR A 112 -4.04 16.37 -33.68
C THR A 112 -4.81 16.79 -32.44
N ARG A 113 -4.99 18.09 -32.19
CA ARG A 113 -5.83 18.60 -31.10
C ARG A 113 -7.31 18.22 -31.26
N ALA A 114 -7.82 18.20 -32.50
CA ALA A 114 -9.20 17.81 -32.79
C ALA A 114 -9.50 16.35 -32.39
N LYS A 115 -8.51 15.45 -32.48
CA LYS A 115 -8.65 14.04 -32.03
C LYS A 115 -8.84 13.88 -30.52
N PHE A 116 -8.54 14.93 -29.75
CA PHE A 116 -8.73 15.01 -28.30
C PHE A 116 -9.78 16.07 -27.90
N ASP A 117 -10.67 16.45 -28.82
CA ASP A 117 -11.72 17.46 -28.63
C ASP A 117 -11.19 18.83 -28.18
N HIS A 118 -9.96 19.18 -28.54
CA HIS A 118 -9.26 20.41 -28.10
C HIS A 118 -9.13 20.57 -26.58
N ASP A 119 -9.28 19.49 -25.81
CA ASP A 119 -9.24 19.49 -24.35
C ASP A 119 -7.91 18.85 -23.85
N PRO A 120 -7.06 19.62 -23.14
CA PRO A 120 -5.81 19.11 -22.60
C PRO A 120 -6.01 18.01 -21.54
N HIS A 121 -7.14 18.01 -20.80
CA HIS A 121 -7.39 16.97 -19.79
C HIS A 121 -7.68 15.62 -20.44
N LYS A 122 -8.45 15.61 -21.53
CA LYS A 122 -8.71 14.39 -22.32
C LYS A 122 -7.42 13.82 -22.92
N PHE A 123 -6.48 14.69 -23.30
CA PHE A 123 -5.16 14.30 -23.78
C PHE A 123 -4.34 13.58 -22.69
N ILE A 124 -4.24 14.15 -21.48
CA ILE A 124 -3.49 13.55 -20.36
C ILE A 124 -4.09 12.20 -19.96
N VAL A 125 -5.41 12.10 -19.81
CA VAL A 125 -6.10 10.84 -19.46
C VAL A 125 -5.92 9.76 -20.53
N SER A 126 -5.70 10.16 -21.78
CA SER A 126 -5.48 9.22 -22.87
C SER A 126 -4.07 8.66 -22.94
N MET A 127 -3.08 9.26 -22.26
CA MET A 127 -1.67 8.80 -22.29
C MET A 127 -1.50 7.37 -21.79
N ASP A 128 -2.32 6.94 -20.83
CA ASP A 128 -2.26 5.61 -20.23
C ASP A 128 -3.08 4.55 -21.02
N LYS A 129 -3.77 4.96 -22.10
CA LYS A 129 -4.63 4.06 -22.89
C LYS A 129 -3.87 3.47 -24.08
N PRO A 130 -4.10 2.18 -24.44
CA PRO A 130 -3.36 1.46 -25.49
C PRO A 130 -3.64 1.89 -26.95
N GLY A 131 -3.99 3.15 -27.20
CA GLY A 131 -4.22 3.72 -28.55
C GLY A 131 -3.80 5.19 -28.66
N PHE A 132 -3.05 5.70 -27.68
CA PHE A 132 -2.60 7.08 -27.63
C PHE A 132 -1.68 7.46 -28.80
N LEU A 133 -0.70 6.59 -29.10
CA LEU A 133 0.31 6.80 -30.13
C LEU A 133 -0.31 6.89 -31.53
N GLU A 134 -1.33 6.07 -31.80
CA GLU A 134 -2.09 6.11 -33.05
C GLU A 134 -2.83 7.44 -33.23
N LYS A 135 -3.45 7.95 -32.15
CA LYS A 135 -4.14 9.25 -32.18
C LYS A 135 -3.14 10.39 -32.41
N LEU A 136 -1.95 10.32 -31.84
CA LEU A 136 -0.88 11.29 -32.07
C LEU A 136 -0.29 11.25 -33.49
N GLY A 137 -0.54 10.20 -34.26
CA GLY A 137 -0.05 10.06 -35.64
C GLY A 137 1.44 9.73 -35.73
N VAL A 138 2.05 9.25 -34.62
CA VAL A 138 3.39 8.66 -34.66
C VAL A 138 3.23 7.24 -35.23
N PRO A 139 3.87 6.89 -36.36
CA PRO A 139 3.82 5.52 -36.85
C PRO A 139 4.43 4.64 -35.78
N VAL A 140 3.62 3.75 -35.20
CA VAL A 140 4.10 2.70 -34.32
C VAL A 140 5.10 1.89 -35.14
N PRO A 141 6.41 1.89 -34.84
CA PRO A 141 7.27 0.89 -35.43
C PRO A 141 6.69 -0.46 -35.01
N ASN A 142 6.28 -1.27 -35.98
CA ASN A 142 6.06 -2.69 -35.78
C ASN A 142 7.40 -3.30 -35.34
N SER A 143 7.69 -3.22 -34.06
CA SER A 143 8.73 -3.99 -33.40
C SER A 143 8.02 -4.87 -32.39
N GLY A 144 7.81 -6.11 -32.81
CA GLY A 144 7.78 -7.24 -31.89
C GLY A 144 9.14 -7.36 -31.21
N ALA A 145 9.42 -6.42 -30.30
CA ALA A 145 10.35 -6.62 -29.22
C ALA A 145 9.47 -6.75 -27.99
N GLU A 146 9.10 -8.00 -27.70
CA GLU A 146 8.74 -8.39 -26.35
C GLU A 146 9.77 -7.74 -25.42
N GLN A 147 9.35 -6.76 -24.62
CA GLN A 147 10.08 -6.43 -23.41
C GLN A 147 9.92 -7.63 -22.49
N GLN A 148 10.77 -8.62 -22.73
CA GLN A 148 11.01 -9.70 -21.81
C GLN A 148 11.35 -9.03 -20.47
N PRO A 149 10.65 -9.35 -19.36
CA PRO A 149 11.11 -8.90 -18.05
C PRO A 149 12.59 -9.30 -17.93
N PRO A 150 13.49 -8.45 -17.42
CA PRO A 150 14.88 -8.82 -17.29
C PRO A 150 14.95 -10.10 -16.47
N THR A 151 15.25 -11.20 -17.15
CA THR A 151 15.59 -12.49 -16.54
C THR A 151 16.73 -12.18 -15.59
N LEU A 152 16.48 -12.34 -14.29
CA LEU A 152 17.49 -12.31 -13.26
C LEU A 152 18.50 -13.41 -13.60
N THR A 153 19.61 -13.03 -14.23
CA THR A 153 20.81 -13.85 -14.25
C THR A 153 21.30 -13.92 -12.82
N THR A 154 21.05 -15.08 -12.21
CA THR A 154 21.78 -15.54 -11.02
C THR A 154 23.26 -15.52 -11.36
N SER A 155 23.92 -14.38 -11.11
CA SER A 155 25.37 -14.31 -11.06
C SER A 155 25.77 -14.96 -9.75
N ALA A 156 26.21 -16.21 -9.87
CA ALA A 156 26.96 -16.90 -8.84
C ALA A 156 28.19 -16.05 -8.48
N ALA A 157 28.12 -15.37 -7.34
CA ALA A 157 29.28 -14.83 -6.64
C ALA A 157 29.64 -15.78 -5.50
N THR A 158 30.52 -16.73 -5.86
CA THR A 158 31.71 -17.14 -5.11
C THR A 158 31.65 -17.01 -3.59
N ALA A 159 31.42 -18.14 -2.92
CA ALA A 159 31.93 -18.36 -1.58
C ALA A 159 33.47 -18.45 -1.65
N PRO A 160 34.23 -17.64 -0.90
CA PRO A 160 35.64 -17.94 -0.71
C PRO A 160 35.77 -19.13 0.23
N ALA A 161 36.39 -20.20 -0.29
CA ALA A 161 36.92 -21.28 0.52
C ALA A 161 37.93 -20.72 1.52
N GLY A 162 37.63 -20.86 2.81
CA GLY A 162 38.59 -20.74 3.89
C GLY A 162 38.80 -22.13 4.48
N GLU A 163 39.89 -22.77 4.09
CA GLU A 163 40.47 -23.89 4.83
C GLU A 163 40.80 -23.43 6.25
N VAL A 164 40.38 -24.20 7.26
CA VAL A 164 41.06 -24.21 8.55
C VAL A 164 41.37 -25.66 8.90
N SER A 165 42.66 -25.94 8.84
CA SER A 165 43.34 -27.16 9.26
C SER A 165 43.14 -27.43 10.75
N THR A 166 43.10 -28.72 11.07
CA THR A 166 43.28 -29.41 12.35
C THR A 166 44.08 -28.69 13.45
N ASP A 167 43.53 -28.67 14.67
CA ASP A 167 44.08 -29.35 15.86
C ASP A 167 42.93 -29.67 16.85
#